data_AF-A0A914EXL3-F1
#
_entry.id   AF-A0A914EXL3-F1
#
_cell.length_a   1.000
_cell.length_b   1.000
_cell.length_c   1.000
_cell.angle_alpha   90.00
_cell.angle_beta   90.00
_cell.angle_gamma   90.00
#
_symmetry.space_group_name_H-M   'P 1'
#
loop_
_entity.id
_entity.type
_entity.pdbx_description
1 polymer ?
#
loop_
_entity_poly.entity_id
_entity_poly.type
_entity_poly.pdbx_seq_one_letter_code
_entity_poly.pdbx_strand_id
1 'polypeptide(L)'
;NANNFVSRAACAESCQEFVNPCGDGQPLASIDGEVTYCSPQNKNICPVGYYCHVGSGADSTVCCPGPVNPCLLSMEVGRGSSSLPRYYFNQFTRQCQQFIYSGRNGNANNFISSEACRQTCPEFNNPCSNGGMPFQPNNRAVFHCDSSTPCPHDYYCHHGIDSITTVCCPIISEAPPCELPALAGTGQSSVTRYYYNTQVGQCIPFIYSGLGGNQNNFVSMQDCINSCSMAQPYLSSSISCNGGNCQHPQPPPSYPSPFGLRMHKFVNQQPLNNMEGNENFLEHFIQNSKRRKVCPQGEALITQNGDPIRCNIHDIHPCPNRDYVCNLNAAGEAFCCPDPS
;
A
#
# COMPACT_ATOMS: atom_id res chain seq x y z
N ASN A 1 43.23 -52.32 5.51
CA ASN A 1 42.85 -50.89 5.47
C ASN A 1 41.37 -50.77 5.21
N ALA A 2 40.65 -50.00 6.02
CA ALA A 2 39.19 -49.88 6.00
C ALA A 2 38.60 -49.21 4.73
N ASN A 3 39.43 -48.84 3.75
CA ASN A 3 39.05 -48.18 2.50
C ASN A 3 39.30 -49.02 1.23
N ASN A 4 39.38 -50.36 1.35
CA ASN A 4 39.50 -51.24 0.18
C ASN A 4 38.15 -51.94 -0.09
N PHE A 5 37.48 -51.58 -1.18
CA PHE A 5 36.15 -52.10 -1.53
C PHE A 5 36.21 -52.98 -2.77
N VAL A 6 35.52 -54.12 -2.73
CA VAL A 6 35.49 -55.12 -3.81
C VAL A 6 34.69 -54.68 -5.05
N SER A 7 33.90 -53.61 -4.95
CA SER A 7 33.18 -53.02 -6.07
C SER A 7 32.78 -51.57 -5.76
N ARG A 8 32.44 -50.79 -6.80
CA ARG A 8 31.88 -49.44 -6.63
C ARG A 8 30.59 -49.45 -5.80
N ALA A 9 29.75 -50.48 -5.97
CA ALA A 9 28.51 -50.63 -5.20
C ALA A 9 28.79 -50.89 -3.71
N ALA A 10 29.75 -51.76 -3.39
CA ALA A 10 30.15 -52.03 -2.01
C ALA A 10 30.79 -50.81 -1.32
N CYS A 11 31.49 -49.97 -2.09
CA CYS A 11 31.99 -48.67 -1.63
C CYS A 11 30.83 -47.71 -1.31
N ALA A 12 29.87 -47.57 -2.23
CA ALA A 12 28.72 -46.66 -2.08
C ALA A 12 27.72 -47.09 -0.98
N GLU A 13 27.65 -48.38 -0.64
CA GLU A 13 26.86 -48.87 0.51
C GLU A 13 27.54 -48.62 1.85
N SER A 14 28.88 -48.64 1.88
CA SER A 14 29.67 -48.45 3.11
C SER A 14 30.01 -46.97 3.37
N CYS A 15 30.07 -46.16 2.32
CA CYS A 15 30.35 -44.73 2.34
C CYS A 15 29.18 -44.00 1.68
N GLN A 16 28.46 -43.16 2.42
CA GLN A 16 27.50 -42.25 1.80
C GLN A 16 28.22 -41.36 0.81
N GLU A 17 27.89 -41.48 -0.48
CA GLU A 17 28.41 -40.58 -1.51
C GLU A 17 27.96 -39.15 -1.17
N PHE A 18 28.93 -38.27 -0.95
CA PHE A 18 28.67 -36.86 -0.74
C PHE A 18 28.02 -36.27 -2.00
N VAL A 19 26.79 -35.78 -1.86
CA VAL A 19 26.08 -35.13 -2.96
C VAL A 19 26.31 -33.63 -2.87
N ASN A 20 27.00 -33.05 -3.84
CA ASN A 20 27.27 -31.61 -3.91
C ASN A 20 25.95 -30.81 -3.83
N PRO A 21 25.76 -29.97 -2.79
CA PRO A 21 24.56 -29.17 -2.63
C PRO A 21 24.66 -27.80 -3.35
N CYS A 22 25.80 -27.41 -3.92
CA CYS A 22 25.97 -26.12 -4.59
C CYS A 22 25.31 -26.10 -5.97
N GLY A 23 24.63 -25.00 -6.30
CA GLY A 23 24.00 -24.82 -7.61
C GLY A 23 25.01 -24.67 -8.73
N ASP A 24 26.08 -23.92 -8.47
CA ASP A 24 27.24 -23.77 -9.35
C ASP A 24 28.53 -24.10 -8.58
N GLY A 25 29.48 -24.71 -9.26
CA GLY A 25 30.79 -25.05 -8.71
C GLY A 25 30.79 -26.15 -7.64
N GLN A 26 31.93 -26.30 -6.98
CA GLN A 26 32.14 -27.25 -5.88
C GLN A 26 32.16 -26.51 -4.54
N PRO A 27 31.73 -27.14 -3.44
CA PRO A 27 31.78 -26.52 -2.13
C PRO A 27 33.24 -26.26 -1.74
N LEU A 28 33.45 -25.23 -0.93
CA LEU A 28 34.78 -24.91 -0.41
C LEU A 28 35.33 -26.13 0.35
N ALA A 29 36.54 -26.55 0.01
CA ALA A 29 37.22 -27.67 0.65
C ALA A 29 38.63 -27.26 1.12
N SER A 30 39.08 -27.87 2.21
CA SER A 30 40.47 -27.79 2.71
C SER A 30 41.45 -28.44 1.71
N ILE A 31 42.75 -28.26 1.94
CA ILE A 31 43.83 -28.88 1.17
C ILE A 31 43.72 -30.41 1.18
N ASP A 32 43.22 -30.97 2.29
CA ASP A 32 42.99 -32.41 2.46
C ASP A 32 41.67 -32.90 1.83
N GLY A 33 40.91 -32.02 1.17
CA GLY A 33 39.63 -32.34 0.52
C GLY A 33 38.41 -32.34 1.43
N GLU A 34 38.55 -31.88 2.68
CA GLU A 34 37.43 -31.80 3.63
C GLU A 34 36.53 -30.59 3.35
N VAL A 35 35.22 -30.82 3.23
CA VAL A 35 34.22 -29.79 2.91
C VAL A 35 34.02 -28.83 4.09
N THR A 36 33.92 -27.53 3.79
CA THR A 36 33.65 -26.48 4.77
C THR A 36 32.15 -26.29 4.97
N TYR A 37 31.68 -26.70 6.15
CA TYR A 37 30.29 -26.54 6.57
C TYR A 37 30.05 -25.16 7.19
N CYS A 38 28.83 -24.66 6.98
CA CYS A 38 28.39 -23.39 7.56
C CYS A 38 27.02 -23.56 8.22
N SER A 39 26.47 -22.49 8.75
CA SER A 39 25.14 -22.44 9.35
C SER A 39 24.56 -21.03 9.22
N PRO A 40 23.23 -20.89 9.41
CA PRO A 40 22.58 -19.59 9.40
C PRO A 40 23.13 -18.61 10.44
N GLN A 41 23.69 -19.11 11.54
CA GLN A 41 24.24 -18.31 12.64
C GLN A 41 25.71 -17.92 12.43
N ASN A 42 26.48 -18.69 11.66
CA ASN A 42 27.92 -18.47 11.44
C ASN A 42 28.29 -18.27 9.96
N LYS A 43 27.44 -17.55 9.21
CA LYS A 43 27.61 -17.30 7.76
C LYS A 43 29.00 -16.76 7.39
N ASN A 44 29.64 -16.00 8.28
CA ASN A 44 30.95 -15.38 8.08
C ASN A 44 32.12 -16.37 8.01
N ILE A 45 31.88 -17.66 8.27
CA ILE A 45 32.90 -18.70 8.05
C ILE A 45 33.21 -18.89 6.56
N CYS A 46 32.26 -18.53 5.68
CA CYS A 46 32.47 -18.55 4.25
C CYS A 46 33.25 -17.29 3.83
N PRO A 47 34.42 -17.44 3.17
CA PRO A 47 35.25 -16.33 2.74
C PRO A 47 34.64 -15.58 1.55
N VAL A 48 35.22 -14.42 1.21
CA VAL A 48 34.82 -13.64 0.03
C VAL A 48 34.85 -14.52 -1.24
N GLY A 49 33.79 -14.45 -2.04
CA GLY A 49 33.57 -15.31 -3.20
C GLY A 49 32.77 -16.58 -2.90
N TYR A 50 32.45 -16.83 -1.62
CA TYR A 50 31.58 -17.90 -1.17
C TYR A 50 30.41 -17.34 -0.35
N TYR A 51 29.27 -18.02 -0.42
CA TYR A 51 28.12 -17.77 0.43
C TYR A 51 27.77 -19.04 1.20
N CYS A 52 27.12 -18.88 2.36
CA CYS A 52 26.62 -20.01 3.11
C CYS A 52 25.33 -20.53 2.48
N HIS A 53 25.42 -21.66 1.77
CA HIS A 53 24.26 -22.38 1.25
C HIS A 53 23.59 -23.14 2.40
N VAL A 54 22.27 -23.00 2.54
CA VAL A 54 21.49 -23.68 3.59
C VAL A 54 20.55 -24.70 2.98
N GLY A 55 20.95 -25.97 3.03
CA GLY A 55 20.22 -27.10 2.46
C GLY A 55 19.08 -27.61 3.34
N SER A 56 18.70 -28.88 3.16
CA SER A 56 17.69 -29.58 3.96
C SER A 56 18.18 -29.99 5.35
N GLY A 57 19.50 -30.09 5.53
CA GLY A 57 20.13 -30.51 6.78
C GLY A 57 21.53 -29.93 6.93
N ALA A 58 22.18 -30.24 8.05
CA ALA A 58 23.55 -29.79 8.31
C ALA A 58 24.57 -30.36 7.30
N ASP A 59 24.34 -31.59 6.84
CA ASP A 59 25.10 -32.29 5.81
C ASP A 59 25.07 -31.63 4.42
N SER A 60 24.05 -30.81 4.16
CA SER A 60 23.85 -30.06 2.92
C SER A 60 24.01 -28.55 3.08
N THR A 61 24.51 -28.09 4.25
CA THR A 61 24.74 -26.68 4.56
C THR A 61 26.23 -26.36 4.56
N VAL A 62 26.71 -25.81 3.44
CA VAL A 62 28.14 -25.67 3.13
C VAL A 62 28.45 -24.33 2.47
N CYS A 63 29.72 -23.94 2.44
CA CYS A 63 30.14 -22.75 1.69
C CYS A 63 30.18 -23.04 0.19
N CYS A 64 29.29 -22.41 -0.57
CA CYS A 64 29.20 -22.55 -2.03
C CYS A 64 29.76 -21.31 -2.74
N PRO A 65 30.40 -21.48 -3.92
CA PRO A 65 30.94 -20.35 -4.66
C PRO A 65 29.79 -19.53 -5.26
N GLY A 66 29.94 -18.21 -5.30
CA GLY A 66 28.95 -17.37 -5.94
C GLY A 66 29.06 -15.88 -5.62
N PRO A 67 28.33 -15.05 -6.38
CA PRO A 67 28.26 -13.61 -6.13
C PRO A 67 27.69 -13.32 -4.73
N VAL A 68 28.34 -12.40 -4.03
CA VAL A 68 28.05 -12.10 -2.61
C VAL A 68 26.73 -11.33 -2.45
N ASN A 69 26.21 -10.67 -3.49
CA ASN A 69 24.97 -9.92 -3.40
C ASN A 69 23.75 -10.78 -3.80
N PRO A 70 23.05 -11.40 -2.84
CA PRO A 70 21.88 -12.25 -3.14
C PRO A 70 20.73 -11.47 -3.75
N CYS A 71 20.62 -10.17 -3.51
CA CYS A 71 19.49 -9.35 -3.93
C CYS A 71 19.44 -9.12 -5.45
N LEU A 72 20.50 -9.50 -6.17
CA LEU A 72 20.61 -9.44 -7.63
C LEU A 72 20.47 -10.80 -8.31
N LEU A 73 20.20 -11.87 -7.56
CA LEU A 73 20.01 -13.21 -8.12
C LEU A 73 18.53 -13.51 -8.29
N SER A 74 18.20 -14.36 -9.26
CA SER A 74 16.85 -14.86 -9.48
C SER A 74 16.45 -15.88 -8.41
N MET A 75 15.15 -16.11 -8.24
CA MET A 75 14.66 -17.22 -7.43
C MET A 75 15.02 -18.56 -8.09
N GLU A 76 15.54 -19.50 -7.31
CA GLU A 76 15.83 -20.86 -7.77
C GLU A 76 15.27 -21.90 -6.81
N VAL A 77 14.30 -22.69 -7.30
CA VAL A 77 13.67 -23.81 -6.57
C VAL A 77 14.69 -24.89 -6.17
N GLY A 78 15.82 -24.97 -6.88
CA GLY A 78 16.86 -25.97 -6.64
C GLY A 78 16.45 -27.38 -7.08
N ARG A 79 17.08 -28.40 -6.51
CA ARG A 79 16.82 -29.82 -6.75
C ARG A 79 16.72 -30.60 -5.44
N GLY A 80 16.07 -31.75 -5.50
CA GLY A 80 15.86 -32.63 -4.36
C GLY A 80 14.39 -32.95 -4.14
N SER A 81 14.08 -33.60 -3.02
CA SER A 81 12.75 -34.03 -2.63
C SER A 81 12.23 -33.31 -1.38
N SER A 82 12.96 -32.30 -0.89
CA SER A 82 12.55 -31.54 0.29
C SER A 82 11.50 -30.49 -0.10
N SER A 83 10.59 -30.17 0.82
CA SER A 83 9.63 -29.07 0.67
C SER A 83 9.91 -28.05 1.77
N LEU A 84 10.88 -27.17 1.52
CA LEU A 84 11.36 -26.21 2.53
C LEU A 84 10.78 -24.82 2.24
N PRO A 85 9.93 -24.26 3.11
CA PRO A 85 9.51 -22.88 2.96
C PRO A 85 10.71 -21.95 3.17
N ARG A 86 11.00 -21.14 2.15
CA ARG A 86 12.10 -20.17 2.13
C ARG A 86 11.60 -18.84 1.59
N TYR A 87 12.41 -17.80 1.76
CA TYR A 87 12.14 -16.48 1.22
C TYR A 87 13.22 -16.12 0.22
N TYR A 88 12.84 -15.39 -0.83
CA TYR A 88 13.77 -14.80 -1.79
C TYR A 88 13.38 -13.34 -2.01
N PHE A 89 14.35 -12.51 -2.35
CA PHE A 89 14.13 -11.14 -2.76
C PHE A 89 13.71 -11.11 -4.23
N ASN A 90 12.47 -10.72 -4.49
CA ASN A 90 11.98 -10.53 -5.85
C ASN A 90 12.42 -9.16 -6.35
N GLN A 91 13.26 -9.13 -7.39
CA GLN A 91 13.82 -7.89 -7.93
C GLN A 91 12.77 -6.99 -8.59
N PHE A 92 11.70 -7.59 -9.12
CA PHE A 92 10.62 -6.85 -9.76
C PHE A 92 9.74 -6.19 -8.71
N THR A 93 9.29 -6.93 -7.70
CA THR A 93 8.43 -6.34 -6.65
C THR A 93 9.22 -5.63 -5.54
N ARG A 94 10.55 -5.82 -5.51
CA ARG A 94 11.47 -5.32 -4.48
C ARG A 94 11.06 -5.73 -3.06
N GLN A 95 10.51 -6.93 -2.93
CA GLN A 95 9.98 -7.50 -1.69
C GLN A 95 10.49 -8.92 -1.46
N CYS A 96 10.56 -9.33 -0.20
CA CYS A 96 10.85 -10.70 0.17
C CYS A 96 9.57 -11.56 0.06
N GLN A 97 9.59 -12.53 -0.85
CA GLN A 97 8.46 -13.42 -1.12
C GLN A 97 8.80 -14.85 -0.74
N GLN A 98 7.80 -15.60 -0.27
CA GLN A 98 7.98 -17.01 0.09
C GLN A 98 7.98 -17.89 -1.18
N PHE A 99 8.83 -18.92 -1.19
CA PHE A 99 8.84 -19.97 -2.19
C PHE A 99 9.15 -21.33 -1.54
N ILE A 100 8.96 -22.42 -2.28
CA ILE A 100 9.33 -23.77 -1.84
C ILE A 100 10.67 -24.14 -2.46
N TYR A 101 11.65 -24.39 -1.61
CA TYR A 101 13.00 -24.79 -1.98
C TYR A 101 13.20 -26.29 -1.80
N SER A 102 13.86 -26.92 -2.78
CA SER A 102 13.98 -28.39 -2.89
C SER A 102 15.10 -29.01 -2.07
N GLY A 103 15.90 -28.18 -1.39
CA GLY A 103 16.90 -28.60 -0.39
C GLY A 103 18.35 -28.66 -0.86
N ARG A 104 18.60 -28.66 -2.17
CA ARG A 104 19.95 -28.57 -2.78
C ARG A 104 19.93 -27.66 -4.00
N ASN A 105 21.12 -27.24 -4.44
CA ASN A 105 21.35 -26.29 -5.53
C ASN A 105 20.71 -24.93 -5.23
N GLY A 106 20.46 -24.12 -6.25
CA GLY A 106 19.99 -22.76 -6.04
C GLY A 106 21.16 -21.80 -5.85
N ASN A 107 20.83 -20.62 -5.35
CA ASN A 107 21.79 -19.53 -5.19
C ASN A 107 21.59 -18.81 -3.83
N ALA A 108 22.37 -17.76 -3.60
CA ALA A 108 22.38 -17.02 -2.33
C ALA A 108 21.06 -16.28 -2.02
N ASN A 109 20.16 -16.08 -3.00
CA ASN A 109 18.84 -15.48 -2.81
C ASN A 109 17.83 -16.48 -2.23
N ASN A 110 18.20 -17.06 -1.09
CA ASN A 110 17.44 -18.08 -0.39
C ASN A 110 17.64 -17.90 1.12
N PHE A 111 16.60 -17.40 1.78
CA PHE A 111 16.60 -17.03 3.19
C PHE A 111 15.64 -17.90 3.98
N ILE A 112 16.02 -18.28 5.20
CA ILE A 112 15.17 -19.10 6.08
C ILE A 112 13.93 -18.35 6.56
N SER A 113 14.04 -17.04 6.78
CA SER A 113 12.95 -16.21 7.26
C SER A 113 12.81 -14.95 6.42
N SER A 114 11.59 -14.39 6.38
CA SER A 114 11.33 -13.10 5.77
C SER A 114 12.23 -12.02 6.37
N GLU A 115 12.39 -12.01 7.70
CA GLU A 115 13.24 -11.05 8.40
C GLU A 115 14.71 -11.11 7.94
N ALA A 116 15.28 -12.31 7.80
CA ALA A 116 16.65 -12.45 7.30
C ALA A 116 16.80 -11.95 5.86
N CYS A 117 15.77 -12.15 5.03
CA CYS A 117 15.72 -11.60 3.68
C CYS A 117 15.69 -10.07 3.72
N ARG A 118 14.80 -9.46 4.53
CA ARG A 118 14.63 -8.00 4.63
C ARG A 118 15.86 -7.27 5.16
N GLN A 119 16.56 -7.88 6.10
CA GLN A 119 17.81 -7.34 6.64
C GLN A 119 18.95 -7.40 5.62
N THR A 120 18.94 -8.41 4.75
CA THR A 120 19.98 -8.57 3.71
C THR A 120 19.67 -7.74 2.46
N CYS A 121 18.40 -7.71 2.07
CA CYS A 121 17.89 -7.07 0.87
C CYS A 121 16.84 -6.02 1.28
N PRO A 122 17.17 -4.72 1.19
CA PRO A 122 16.26 -3.65 1.58
C PRO A 122 14.96 -3.75 0.79
N GLU A 123 13.86 -3.98 1.48
CA GLU A 123 12.53 -3.89 0.87
C GLU A 123 12.24 -2.44 0.50
N PHE A 124 11.82 -2.25 -0.75
CA PHE A 124 11.27 -0.98 -1.15
C PHE A 124 9.78 -1.01 -0.83
N ASN A 125 9.38 -0.29 0.21
CA ASN A 125 7.96 -0.05 0.49
C ASN A 125 7.40 0.80 -0.64
N ASN A 126 6.74 0.14 -1.60
CA ASN A 126 6.20 0.80 -2.78
C ASN A 126 5.27 1.96 -2.38
N PRO A 127 5.66 3.23 -2.65
CA PRO A 127 4.85 4.38 -2.28
C PRO A 127 3.62 4.54 -3.17
N CYS A 128 3.50 3.80 -4.26
CA CYS A 128 2.40 3.95 -5.19
C CYS A 128 1.20 3.08 -4.81
N SER A 129 0.00 3.63 -5.03
CA SER A 129 -1.27 2.93 -4.80
C SER A 129 -1.49 1.75 -5.74
N ASN A 130 -2.35 0.82 -5.31
CA ASN A 130 -2.82 -0.34 -6.09
C ASN A 130 -1.69 -1.21 -6.67
N GLY A 131 -0.51 -1.20 -6.07
CA GLY A 131 0.64 -1.95 -6.55
C GLY A 131 1.26 -1.39 -7.85
N GLY A 132 0.92 -0.16 -8.25
CA GLY A 132 1.56 0.50 -9.38
C GLY A 132 3.07 0.60 -9.16
N MET A 133 3.88 0.31 -10.16
CA MET A 133 5.34 0.37 -10.00
C MET A 133 5.83 1.82 -10.20
N PRO A 134 6.71 2.35 -9.33
CA PRO A 134 7.28 3.67 -9.56
C PRO A 134 8.08 3.70 -10.86
N PHE A 135 8.18 4.89 -11.46
CA PHE A 135 8.95 5.06 -12.69
C PHE A 135 10.42 4.67 -12.48
N GLN A 136 10.92 3.84 -13.38
CA GLN A 136 12.31 3.38 -13.40
C GLN A 136 12.89 3.58 -14.81
N PRO A 137 13.67 4.64 -15.06
CA PRO A 137 14.27 4.87 -16.37
C PRO A 137 15.26 3.76 -16.71
N ASN A 138 15.05 3.11 -17.86
CA ASN A 138 15.89 2.01 -18.37
C ASN A 138 16.04 0.83 -17.39
N ASN A 139 15.00 0.52 -16.60
CA ASN A 139 15.02 -0.53 -15.56
C ASN A 139 16.16 -0.36 -14.54
N ARG A 140 16.53 0.89 -14.25
CA ARG A 140 17.53 1.24 -13.22
C ARG A 140 16.84 1.60 -11.90
N ALA A 141 17.47 2.46 -11.11
CA ALA A 141 16.94 2.94 -9.84
C ALA A 141 15.59 3.65 -10.01
N VAL A 142 14.79 3.63 -8.93
CA VAL A 142 13.53 4.37 -8.83
C VAL A 142 13.78 5.86 -9.05
N PHE A 143 12.92 6.49 -9.83
CA PHE A 143 12.99 7.92 -10.10
C PHE A 143 12.27 8.71 -9.00
N HIS A 144 13.05 9.49 -8.26
CA HIS A 144 12.57 10.39 -7.22
C HIS A 144 12.24 11.74 -7.84
N CYS A 145 11.10 12.31 -7.47
CA CYS A 145 10.63 13.58 -7.98
C CYS A 145 10.62 14.65 -6.90
N ASP A 146 10.70 15.90 -7.32
CA ASP A 146 10.50 17.08 -6.48
C ASP A 146 9.98 18.25 -7.33
N SER A 147 9.97 19.46 -6.77
CA SER A 147 9.52 20.67 -7.48
C SER A 147 10.40 21.07 -8.67
N SER A 148 11.65 20.60 -8.72
CA SER A 148 12.61 20.86 -9.79
C SER A 148 12.74 19.70 -10.79
N THR A 149 12.35 18.49 -10.37
CA THR A 149 12.46 17.25 -11.15
C THR A 149 11.07 16.61 -11.34
N PRO A 150 10.29 17.10 -12.32
CA PRO A 150 8.94 16.60 -12.57
C PRO A 150 8.95 15.19 -13.16
N CYS A 151 7.84 14.48 -12.93
CA CYS A 151 7.62 13.14 -13.47
C CYS A 151 7.38 13.12 -14.98
N PRO A 152 7.72 12.01 -15.67
CA PRO A 152 7.41 11.84 -17.08
C PRO A 152 5.90 11.73 -17.32
N HIS A 153 5.51 11.76 -18.61
CA HIS A 153 4.14 11.51 -19.05
C HIS A 153 3.59 10.18 -18.48
N ASP A 154 2.31 10.19 -18.08
CA ASP A 154 1.58 9.10 -17.39
C ASP A 154 1.97 8.81 -15.93
N TYR A 155 2.85 9.63 -15.34
CA TYR A 155 3.21 9.55 -13.93
C TYR A 155 2.95 10.86 -13.21
N TYR A 156 2.56 10.78 -11.94
CA TYR A 156 2.46 11.92 -11.04
C TYR A 156 3.49 11.81 -9.92
N CYS A 157 3.89 12.94 -9.34
CA CYS A 157 4.78 12.93 -8.19
C CYS A 157 4.00 12.55 -6.94
N HIS A 158 4.21 11.34 -6.43
CA HIS A 158 3.73 10.94 -5.12
C HIS A 158 4.63 11.58 -4.05
N HIS A 159 4.04 12.38 -3.16
CA HIS A 159 4.74 12.99 -2.05
C HIS A 159 4.63 12.12 -0.80
N GLY A 160 5.71 11.39 -0.48
CA GLY A 160 5.80 10.54 0.70
C GLY A 160 6.13 11.30 2.00
N ILE A 161 6.59 10.58 3.02
CA ILE A 161 7.02 11.17 4.31
C ILE A 161 8.44 11.74 4.21
N ASP A 162 9.26 11.14 3.36
CA ASP A 162 10.65 11.49 3.13
C ASP A 162 10.99 11.44 1.63
N SER A 163 12.24 11.75 1.28
CA SER A 163 12.70 11.69 -0.12
C SER A 163 12.70 10.27 -0.69
N ILE A 164 12.85 9.23 0.16
CA ILE A 164 12.86 7.82 -0.26
C ILE A 164 11.48 7.39 -0.76
N THR A 165 10.43 7.89 -0.11
CA THR A 165 9.02 7.61 -0.43
C THR A 165 8.40 8.63 -1.38
N THR A 166 9.16 9.65 -1.80
CA THR A 166 8.74 10.65 -2.79
C THR A 166 9.23 10.25 -4.18
N VAL A 167 8.33 9.73 -5.01
CA VAL A 167 8.66 9.03 -6.27
C VAL A 167 7.58 9.28 -7.33
N CYS A 168 7.91 9.02 -8.60
CA CYS A 168 6.93 9.07 -9.67
C CYS A 168 6.05 7.82 -9.70
N CYS A 169 4.75 7.98 -9.45
CA CYS A 169 3.76 6.91 -9.45
C CYS A 169 2.83 6.97 -10.67
N PRO A 170 2.37 5.82 -11.18
CA PRO A 170 1.55 5.78 -12.38
C PRO A 170 0.19 6.43 -12.14
N ILE A 171 -0.28 7.19 -13.13
CA ILE A 171 -1.63 7.73 -13.17
C ILE A 171 -2.57 6.58 -13.57
N ILE A 172 -3.48 6.21 -12.67
CA ILE A 172 -4.42 5.10 -12.85
C ILE A 172 -5.87 5.56 -13.09
N SER A 173 -6.13 6.86 -12.95
CA SER A 173 -7.44 7.46 -13.13
C SER A 173 -7.35 8.58 -14.14
N GLU A 174 -8.31 8.60 -15.07
CA GLU A 174 -8.47 9.66 -16.06
C GLU A 174 -9.14 10.92 -15.47
N ALA A 175 -9.66 10.84 -14.23
CA ALA A 175 -10.28 11.99 -13.59
C ALA A 175 -9.21 13.04 -13.21
N PRO A 176 -9.51 14.35 -13.35
CA PRO A 176 -8.61 15.41 -12.94
C PRO A 176 -8.20 15.28 -11.46
N PRO A 177 -6.96 15.62 -11.08
CA PRO A 177 -6.47 15.49 -9.70
C PRO A 177 -7.43 16.05 -8.65
N CYS A 178 -7.96 17.25 -8.86
CA CYS A 178 -8.81 17.94 -7.90
C CYS A 178 -10.22 17.32 -7.76
N GLU A 179 -10.62 16.42 -8.65
CA GLU A 179 -11.90 15.70 -8.58
C GLU A 179 -11.78 14.32 -7.94
N LEU A 180 -10.55 13.85 -7.68
CA LEU A 180 -10.31 12.57 -7.03
C LEU A 180 -10.66 12.63 -5.54
N PRO A 181 -11.03 11.51 -4.89
CA PRO A 181 -11.29 11.49 -3.47
C PRO A 181 -10.00 11.68 -2.65
N ALA A 182 -10.11 12.22 -1.43
CA ALA A 182 -9.03 12.15 -0.46
C ALA A 182 -8.77 10.70 -0.05
N LEU A 183 -7.53 10.25 -0.17
CA LEU A 183 -7.14 8.90 0.23
C LEU A 183 -6.07 8.97 1.32
N ALA A 184 -6.41 8.51 2.53
CA ALA A 184 -5.51 8.47 3.68
C ALA A 184 -4.25 7.62 3.45
N GLY A 185 -4.30 6.69 2.48
CA GLY A 185 -3.16 5.84 2.15
C GLY A 185 -2.90 4.76 3.19
N THR A 186 -1.66 4.27 3.22
CA THR A 186 -1.17 3.24 4.13
C THR A 186 0.15 3.67 4.74
N GLY A 187 0.61 2.95 5.76
CA GLY A 187 1.83 3.27 6.50
C GLY A 187 1.57 3.39 7.99
N GLN A 188 2.52 4.01 8.70
CA GLN A 188 2.47 4.19 10.16
C GLN A 188 2.62 5.67 10.55
N SER A 189 2.69 6.56 9.57
CA SER A 189 2.79 8.00 9.81
C SER A 189 1.40 8.61 9.98
N SER A 190 1.36 9.79 10.58
CA SER A 190 0.15 10.60 10.71
C SER A 190 0.53 12.04 10.41
N VAL A 191 0.55 12.38 9.13
CA VAL A 191 0.93 13.73 8.66
C VAL A 191 -0.28 14.46 8.09
N THR A 192 -0.38 15.76 8.35
CA THR A 192 -1.43 16.60 7.76
C THR A 192 -1.11 16.87 6.30
N ARG A 193 -2.08 16.59 5.42
CA ARG A 193 -2.07 16.91 3.99
C ARG A 193 -3.34 17.65 3.62
N TYR A 194 -3.41 18.19 2.41
CA TYR A 194 -4.56 18.95 1.93
C TYR A 194 -5.11 18.30 0.66
N TYR A 195 -6.42 18.31 0.49
CA TYR A 195 -7.08 17.86 -0.74
C TYR A 195 -8.17 18.85 -1.12
N TYR A 196 -8.51 18.94 -2.40
CA TYR A 196 -9.63 19.74 -2.87
C TYR A 196 -10.93 18.96 -2.76
N ASN A 197 -11.91 19.52 -2.06
CA ASN A 197 -13.24 18.97 -1.95
C ASN A 197 -14.18 19.74 -2.89
N THR A 198 -14.63 19.06 -3.96
CA THR A 198 -15.50 19.64 -4.99
C THR A 198 -16.90 19.97 -4.49
N GLN A 199 -17.38 19.36 -3.40
CA GLN A 199 -18.70 19.62 -2.83
C GLN A 199 -18.76 20.97 -2.14
N VAL A 200 -17.68 21.34 -1.44
CA VAL A 200 -17.56 22.66 -0.78
C VAL A 200 -16.77 23.67 -1.61
N GLY A 201 -16.08 23.23 -2.65
CA GLY A 201 -15.26 24.07 -3.52
C GLY A 201 -13.98 24.60 -2.86
N GLN A 202 -13.43 23.89 -1.87
CA GLN A 202 -12.32 24.37 -1.03
C GLN A 202 -11.28 23.27 -0.77
N CYS A 203 -10.06 23.71 -0.44
CA CYS A 203 -8.99 22.83 0.06
C CYS A 203 -9.18 22.55 1.55
N ILE A 204 -9.21 21.27 1.93
CA ILE A 204 -9.46 20.80 3.30
C ILE A 204 -8.27 19.95 3.79
N PRO A 205 -7.83 20.10 5.06
CA PRO A 205 -6.82 19.23 5.64
C PRO A 205 -7.35 17.82 5.94
N PHE A 206 -6.52 16.79 5.75
CA PHE A 206 -6.79 15.41 6.16
C PHE A 206 -5.51 14.73 6.67
N ILE A 207 -5.66 13.57 7.33
CA ILE A 207 -4.53 12.77 7.81
C ILE A 207 -4.09 11.77 6.75
N TYR A 208 -2.80 11.81 6.40
CA TYR A 208 -2.17 10.92 5.45
C TYR A 208 -1.15 10.00 6.14
N SER A 209 -1.15 8.72 5.75
CA SER A 209 -0.36 7.67 6.38
C SER A 209 1.03 7.44 5.77
N GLY A 210 1.32 8.08 4.63
CA GLY A 210 2.67 8.19 4.07
C GLY A 210 2.92 7.46 2.76
N LEU A 211 2.12 6.44 2.44
CA LEU A 211 2.22 5.65 1.21
C LEU A 211 0.86 5.55 0.50
N GLY A 212 0.88 5.50 -0.83
CA GLY A 212 -0.30 5.34 -1.67
C GLY A 212 -1.04 6.66 -1.93
N GLY A 213 -2.36 6.64 -1.78
CA GLY A 213 -3.21 7.76 -2.16
C GLY A 213 -3.32 8.01 -3.67
N ASN A 214 -3.57 9.25 -4.05
CA ASN A 214 -3.72 9.71 -5.43
C ASN A 214 -3.25 11.17 -5.57
N GLN A 215 -3.51 11.79 -6.72
CA GLN A 215 -3.06 13.15 -7.02
C GLN A 215 -3.76 14.25 -6.21
N ASN A 216 -4.89 13.98 -5.56
CA ASN A 216 -5.56 14.94 -4.67
C ASN A 216 -4.96 14.91 -3.25
N ASN A 217 -3.65 15.11 -3.16
CA ASN A 217 -2.89 15.07 -1.93
C ASN A 217 -1.73 16.07 -2.01
N PHE A 218 -1.92 17.23 -1.42
CA PHE A 218 -1.01 18.36 -1.45
C PHE A 218 -0.29 18.50 -0.11
N VAL A 219 1.00 18.82 -0.17
CA VAL A 219 1.84 19.01 1.02
C VAL A 219 1.44 20.27 1.79
N SER A 220 1.06 21.34 1.09
CA SER A 220 0.61 22.59 1.70
C SER A 220 -0.77 23.03 1.21
N MET A 221 -1.45 23.83 2.03
CA MET A 221 -2.72 24.46 1.66
C MET A 221 -2.57 25.32 0.40
N GLN A 222 -1.44 26.05 0.28
CA GLN A 222 -1.20 26.92 -0.87
C GLN A 222 -1.02 26.12 -2.15
N ASP A 223 -0.35 24.97 -2.11
CA ASP A 223 -0.20 24.09 -3.28
C ASP A 223 -1.56 23.60 -3.76
N CYS A 224 -2.42 23.17 -2.82
CA CYS A 224 -3.79 22.76 -3.14
C CYS A 224 -4.59 23.91 -3.80
N ILE A 225 -4.53 25.12 -3.23
CA ILE A 225 -5.23 26.29 -3.77
C ILE A 225 -4.72 26.63 -5.17
N ASN A 226 -3.39 26.66 -5.36
CA ASN A 226 -2.78 26.96 -6.65
C ASN A 226 -3.14 25.94 -7.71
N SER A 227 -3.19 24.65 -7.35
CA SER A 227 -3.51 23.56 -8.27
C SER A 227 -5.00 23.47 -8.60
N CYS A 228 -5.89 23.71 -7.63
CA CYS A 228 -7.32 23.38 -7.76
C CYS A 228 -8.26 24.58 -7.73
N SER A 229 -7.91 25.67 -7.05
CA SER A 229 -8.80 26.83 -6.87
C SER A 229 -8.66 27.87 -7.99
N MET A 230 -7.56 27.88 -8.74
CA MET A 230 -7.42 28.70 -9.95
C MET A 230 -7.99 28.03 -11.21
N ALA A 231 -8.46 26.79 -11.12
CA ALA A 231 -9.16 26.09 -12.21
C ALA A 231 -10.62 26.55 -12.40
N GLN A 232 -11.07 27.58 -11.66
CA GLN A 232 -12.35 28.27 -11.86
C GLN A 232 -12.08 29.69 -12.41
N PRO A 233 -12.15 29.94 -13.73
CA PRO A 233 -11.93 31.26 -14.30
C PRO A 233 -13.03 32.31 -13.98
N TYR A 234 -14.06 31.98 -13.19
CA TYR A 234 -15.31 32.76 -13.18
C TYR A 234 -15.77 33.32 -11.84
N LEU A 235 -14.99 33.20 -10.76
CA LEU A 235 -15.39 33.73 -9.45
C LEU A 235 -14.54 34.89 -8.91
N SER A 236 -13.59 35.42 -9.68
CA SER A 236 -12.87 36.66 -9.32
C SER A 236 -13.03 37.74 -10.39
N SER A 237 -14.23 38.31 -10.50
CA SER A 237 -14.32 39.73 -10.85
C SER A 237 -15.22 40.41 -9.84
N SER A 238 -14.60 41.19 -8.94
CA SER A 238 -15.31 42.20 -8.18
C SER A 238 -15.87 43.21 -9.18
N ILE A 239 -17.15 43.08 -9.52
CA ILE A 239 -17.86 44.06 -10.32
C ILE A 239 -18.02 45.31 -9.45
N SER A 240 -17.25 46.37 -9.77
CA SER A 240 -17.49 47.70 -9.22
C SER A 240 -18.59 48.37 -10.03
N CYS A 241 -19.75 48.57 -9.40
CA CYS A 241 -20.88 49.28 -10.00
C CYS A 241 -20.84 50.76 -9.60
N ASN A 242 -20.32 51.63 -10.46
CA ASN A 242 -20.58 53.07 -10.37
C ASN A 242 -21.79 53.43 -11.25
N GLY A 243 -22.94 53.66 -10.62
CA GLY A 243 -24.02 54.44 -11.23
C GLY A 243 -24.88 53.74 -12.28
N GLY A 244 -25.39 52.54 -11.99
CA GLY A 244 -26.73 52.14 -12.46
C GLY A 244 -26.89 51.58 -13.87
N ASN A 245 -25.85 51.09 -14.54
CA ASN A 245 -26.06 50.28 -15.75
C ASN A 245 -25.03 49.15 -15.87
N CYS A 246 -25.47 47.92 -15.58
CA CYS A 246 -24.70 46.70 -15.80
C CYS A 246 -25.32 45.95 -16.97
N GLN A 247 -24.64 45.90 -18.12
CA GLN A 247 -25.01 45.00 -19.20
C GLN A 247 -24.29 43.66 -19.02
N HIS A 248 -25.08 42.59 -18.95
CA HIS A 248 -24.61 41.20 -18.94
C HIS A 248 -24.00 40.85 -20.32
N PRO A 249 -22.77 40.34 -20.41
CA PRO A 249 -22.36 39.59 -21.59
C PRO A 249 -23.22 38.32 -21.66
N GLN A 250 -23.85 38.09 -22.81
CA GLN A 250 -24.69 36.91 -23.05
C GLN A 250 -23.88 35.61 -22.84
N PRO A 251 -24.47 34.54 -22.29
CA PRO A 251 -23.81 33.24 -22.20
C PRO A 251 -23.59 32.64 -23.59
N PRO A 252 -22.49 31.90 -23.85
CA PRO A 252 -22.33 31.18 -25.10
C PRO A 252 -23.36 30.04 -25.22
N PRO A 253 -23.69 29.60 -26.46
CA PRO A 253 -24.75 28.65 -26.70
C PRO A 253 -24.42 27.27 -26.12
N SER A 254 -25.44 26.64 -25.53
CA SER A 254 -25.44 25.28 -24.98
C SER A 254 -24.85 24.25 -25.94
N TYR A 255 -23.78 23.56 -25.52
CA TYR A 255 -23.37 22.30 -26.15
C TYR A 255 -24.15 21.12 -25.53
N PRO A 256 -24.74 20.24 -26.35
CA PRO A 256 -25.40 19.04 -25.86
C PRO A 256 -24.37 18.00 -25.42
N SER A 257 -24.51 17.52 -24.18
CA SER A 257 -23.80 16.35 -23.66
C SER A 257 -24.11 15.11 -24.52
N PRO A 258 -23.10 14.39 -25.05
CA PRO A 258 -23.31 13.05 -25.55
C PRO A 258 -23.26 12.08 -24.35
N PHE A 259 -24.17 11.12 -24.34
CA PHE A 259 -24.42 10.11 -23.30
C PHE A 259 -25.38 10.51 -22.17
N GLY A 260 -26.66 10.51 -22.52
CA GLY A 260 -27.69 10.10 -21.58
C GLY A 260 -27.55 8.60 -21.27
N LEU A 261 -27.12 8.26 -20.06
CA LEU A 261 -27.39 6.97 -19.43
C LEU A 261 -27.63 7.16 -17.92
N ARG A 262 -28.91 7.02 -17.56
CA ARG A 262 -29.48 6.39 -16.36
C ARG A 262 -28.67 6.46 -15.05
N MET A 263 -29.30 7.10 -14.06
CA MET A 263 -29.13 6.78 -12.63
C MET A 263 -29.10 5.25 -12.44
N HIS A 264 -27.91 4.70 -12.25
CA HIS A 264 -27.78 3.41 -11.60
C HIS A 264 -27.92 3.65 -10.09
N LYS A 265 -29.08 3.20 -9.58
CA LYS A 265 -29.31 2.82 -8.19
C LYS A 265 -28.00 2.38 -7.53
N PHE A 266 -27.57 3.06 -6.46
CA PHE A 266 -26.82 2.38 -5.43
C PHE A 266 -27.79 1.78 -4.43
N VAL A 267 -27.91 0.47 -4.60
CA VAL A 267 -28.49 -0.52 -3.71
C VAL A 267 -27.72 -0.45 -2.39
N ASN A 268 -28.47 -0.36 -1.28
CA ASN A 268 -28.01 -0.82 0.03
C ASN A 268 -27.43 -2.23 -0.12
N GLN A 269 -26.12 -2.39 0.02
CA GLN A 269 -25.59 -3.70 0.39
C GLN A 269 -25.49 -3.71 1.90
N GLN A 270 -26.50 -4.36 2.50
CA GLN A 270 -26.39 -4.96 3.82
C GLN A 270 -25.15 -5.87 3.90
N PRO A 271 -24.60 -6.12 5.10
CA PRO A 271 -23.64 -7.19 5.29
C PRO A 271 -24.30 -8.54 5.02
N LEU A 272 -23.54 -9.47 4.42
CA LEU A 272 -23.89 -10.88 4.27
C LEU A 272 -24.27 -11.48 5.64
N ASN A 273 -25.45 -12.08 5.74
CA ASN A 273 -25.85 -12.87 6.89
C ASN A 273 -25.42 -14.34 6.76
N ASN A 274 -24.99 -14.88 7.91
CA ASN A 274 -24.97 -16.29 8.37
C ASN A 274 -23.70 -17.14 8.10
N MET A 275 -22.84 -17.28 9.11
CA MET A 275 -22.97 -18.33 10.14
C MET A 275 -22.06 -18.07 11.37
N GLU A 276 -22.72 -18.00 12.53
CA GLU A 276 -22.35 -18.45 13.88
C GLU A 276 -20.97 -18.14 14.50
N GLY A 277 -21.03 -17.39 15.61
CA GLY A 277 -20.22 -17.63 16.81
C GLY A 277 -18.99 -16.75 17.01
N ASN A 278 -19.14 -15.59 17.67
CA ASN A 278 -18.66 -15.36 19.04
C ASN A 278 -18.92 -13.90 19.45
N GLU A 279 -19.58 -13.70 20.58
CA GLU A 279 -19.65 -12.41 21.27
C GLU A 279 -18.24 -12.03 21.74
N ASN A 280 -17.76 -10.81 21.43
CA ASN A 280 -16.76 -10.02 22.21
C ASN A 280 -15.98 -8.96 21.39
N PHE A 281 -16.63 -8.14 20.55
CA PHE A 281 -15.93 -6.97 19.98
C PHE A 281 -16.66 -5.63 20.15
N LEU A 282 -17.79 -5.61 20.87
CA LEU A 282 -18.59 -4.40 21.09
C LEU A 282 -18.29 -3.70 22.43
N GLU A 283 -17.31 -4.16 23.20
CA GLU A 283 -17.11 -3.67 24.58
C GLU A 283 -15.95 -2.68 24.81
N HIS A 284 -15.19 -2.27 23.78
CA HIS A 284 -14.03 -1.37 24.02
C HIS A 284 -14.26 0.13 23.81
N PHE A 285 -15.50 0.60 23.59
CA PHE A 285 -15.76 2.03 23.46
C PHE A 285 -17.00 2.55 24.21
N ILE A 286 -17.36 1.95 25.36
CA ILE A 286 -18.38 2.51 26.24
C ILE A 286 -17.92 2.57 27.71
N GLN A 287 -17.44 3.74 28.13
CA GLN A 287 -17.54 4.27 29.50
C GLN A 287 -17.51 5.82 29.37
N ASN A 288 -18.61 6.55 29.25
CA ASN A 288 -19.61 6.83 30.29
C ASN A 288 -20.98 7.21 29.69
N SER A 289 -22.04 6.62 30.25
CA SER A 289 -23.43 6.71 29.80
C SER A 289 -24.19 7.92 30.37
N LYS A 290 -25.14 8.49 29.60
CA LYS A 290 -26.60 8.36 29.84
C LYS A 290 -27.40 9.22 28.86
N ARG A 291 -28.30 8.54 28.11
CA ARG A 291 -29.27 9.01 27.10
C ARG A 291 -28.73 9.17 25.66
N ARG A 292 -29.05 8.15 24.86
CA ARG A 292 -29.25 8.12 23.39
C ARG A 292 -28.56 9.24 22.61
N LYS A 293 -27.27 9.06 22.27
CA LYS A 293 -26.60 9.85 21.24
C LYS A 293 -27.14 9.45 19.86
N VAL A 294 -28.28 10.03 19.48
CA VAL A 294 -28.74 10.03 18.07
C VAL A 294 -27.80 10.92 17.25
N CYS A 295 -27.36 12.03 17.84
CA CYS A 295 -26.51 13.01 17.20
C CYS A 295 -25.08 12.91 17.76
N PRO A 296 -24.05 12.74 16.92
CA PRO A 296 -22.67 12.57 17.37
C PRO A 296 -22.04 13.84 17.95
N GLN A 297 -22.54 15.03 17.58
CA GLN A 297 -22.01 16.33 18.02
C GLN A 297 -23.04 17.25 18.74
N GLY A 298 -24.16 16.71 19.23
CA GLY A 298 -25.17 17.52 19.93
C GLY A 298 -26.42 16.74 20.34
N GLU A 299 -27.49 17.45 20.70
CA GLU A 299 -28.84 16.86 20.84
C GLU A 299 -29.63 17.08 19.54
N ALA A 300 -30.65 16.26 19.29
CA ALA A 300 -31.51 16.43 18.12
C ALA A 300 -32.24 17.78 18.18
N LEU A 301 -32.47 18.39 17.02
CA LEU A 301 -33.28 19.59 16.90
C LEU A 301 -34.69 19.33 17.48
N ILE A 302 -35.20 20.22 18.32
CA ILE A 302 -36.50 20.07 18.99
C ILE A 302 -37.51 21.14 18.55
N THR A 303 -38.79 20.80 18.62
CA THR A 303 -39.91 21.73 18.45
C THR A 303 -40.09 22.61 19.69
N GLN A 304 -40.95 23.65 19.62
CA GLN A 304 -41.23 24.54 20.76
C GLN A 304 -41.83 23.82 21.99
N ASN A 305 -42.42 22.64 21.80
CA ASN A 305 -42.97 21.83 22.88
C ASN A 305 -41.94 20.86 23.48
N GLY A 306 -40.70 20.85 22.98
CA GLY A 306 -39.61 19.99 23.46
C GLY A 306 -39.47 18.64 22.73
N ASP A 307 -40.29 18.38 21.72
CA ASP A 307 -40.24 17.11 20.98
C ASP A 307 -39.18 17.11 19.87
N PRO A 308 -38.37 16.04 19.71
CA PRO A 308 -37.38 15.94 18.63
C PRO A 308 -37.98 15.95 17.23
N ILE A 309 -37.38 16.71 16.32
CA ILE A 309 -37.75 16.81 14.91
C ILE A 309 -37.27 15.55 14.17
N ARG A 310 -38.24 14.76 13.71
CA ARG A 310 -38.01 13.57 12.88
C ARG A 310 -37.78 13.99 11.43
N CYS A 311 -36.97 13.20 10.74
CA CYS A 311 -36.66 13.38 9.32
C CYS A 311 -36.81 12.06 8.58
N ASN A 312 -36.95 12.14 7.26
CA ASN A 312 -36.97 10.97 6.39
C ASN A 312 -35.72 10.99 5.52
N ILE A 313 -34.86 9.98 5.68
CA ILE A 313 -33.59 9.84 4.95
C ILE A 313 -33.75 9.75 3.43
N HIS A 314 -34.97 9.52 2.93
CA HIS A 314 -35.27 9.42 1.51
C HIS A 314 -35.73 10.74 0.86
N ASP A 315 -35.94 11.78 1.67
CA ASP A 315 -36.38 13.08 1.16
C ASP A 315 -35.18 13.95 0.74
N ILE A 316 -35.36 14.73 -0.33
CA ILE A 316 -34.31 15.58 -0.92
C ILE A 316 -33.86 16.69 0.05
N HIS A 317 -34.75 17.12 0.95
CA HIS A 317 -34.48 18.08 2.02
C HIS A 317 -35.05 17.54 3.34
N PRO A 318 -34.32 16.64 4.01
CA PRO A 318 -34.87 15.87 5.12
C PRO A 318 -34.97 16.69 6.41
N CYS A 319 -34.30 17.84 6.51
CA CYS A 319 -34.29 18.73 7.67
C CYS A 319 -34.57 20.20 7.29
N PRO A 320 -35.06 21.03 8.23
CA PRO A 320 -35.54 22.39 7.92
C PRO A 320 -34.46 23.38 7.43
N ASN A 321 -33.19 23.16 7.78
CA ASN A 321 -32.06 23.99 7.39
C ASN A 321 -30.79 23.12 7.20
N ARG A 322 -29.81 23.63 6.46
CA ARG A 322 -28.54 22.97 6.12
C ARG A 322 -27.60 22.75 7.30
N ASP A 323 -27.79 23.49 8.40
CA ASP A 323 -27.04 23.29 9.65
C ASP A 323 -27.44 22.00 10.38
N TYR A 324 -28.36 21.19 9.82
CA TYR A 324 -28.84 19.96 10.40
C TYR A 324 -28.87 18.81 9.39
N VAL A 325 -28.34 17.66 9.80
CA VAL A 325 -28.28 16.42 9.03
C VAL A 325 -29.20 15.36 9.62
N CYS A 326 -29.83 14.56 8.75
CA CYS A 326 -30.76 13.51 9.18
C CYS A 326 -29.98 12.24 9.59
N ASN A 327 -29.97 11.92 10.88
CA ASN A 327 -29.23 10.78 11.43
C ASN A 327 -30.15 9.74 12.06
N LEU A 328 -29.77 8.48 11.90
CA LEU A 328 -30.47 7.32 12.44
C LEU A 328 -29.93 6.91 13.81
N ASN A 329 -30.82 6.53 14.71
CA ASN A 329 -30.45 5.87 15.96
C ASN A 329 -30.36 4.35 15.79
N ALA A 330 -29.87 3.66 16.83
CA ALA A 330 -29.75 2.19 16.84
C ALA A 330 -31.09 1.44 16.74
N ALA A 331 -32.23 2.12 16.92
CA ALA A 331 -33.57 1.56 16.74
C ALA A 331 -34.15 1.84 15.34
N GLY A 332 -33.38 2.47 14.44
CA GLY A 332 -33.79 2.77 13.07
C GLY A 332 -34.66 4.02 12.92
N GLU A 333 -34.76 4.85 13.96
CA GLU A 333 -35.51 6.11 13.91
C GLU A 333 -34.59 7.27 13.50
N ALA A 334 -35.06 8.15 12.61
CA ALA A 334 -34.28 9.25 12.04
C ALA A 334 -34.70 10.63 12.57
N PHE A 335 -33.71 11.45 12.95
CA PHE A 335 -33.90 12.78 13.52
C PHE A 335 -32.90 13.80 12.98
N CYS A 336 -33.29 15.07 12.95
CA CYS A 336 -32.41 16.17 12.54
C CYS A 336 -31.40 16.49 13.64
N CYS A 337 -30.13 16.28 13.34
CA CYS A 337 -29.00 16.49 14.23
C CYS A 337 -28.16 17.68 13.78
N PRO A 338 -27.59 18.48 14.70
CA PRO A 338 -26.63 19.53 14.33
C PRO A 338 -25.55 18.93 13.45
N ASP A 339 -25.33 19.56 12.30
CA ASP A 339 -24.26 19.18 11.39
C ASP A 339 -22.91 19.47 12.07
N PRO A 340 -22.00 18.49 12.17
CA PRO A 340 -20.65 18.67 12.70
C PRO A 340 -19.75 19.73 12.07
N SER A 341 -20.26 20.46 11.08
CA SER A 341 -19.52 21.37 10.20
C SER A 341 -19.29 22.75 10.81
#